data_AF-A0A0D6MNT0-F1
#
_entry.id   AF-A0A0D6MNT0-F1
#
_cell.length_a   1.000
_cell.length_b   1.000
_cell.length_c   1.000
_cell.angle_alpha   90.00
_cell.angle_beta   90.00
_cell.angle_gamma   90.00
#
_symmetry.space_group_name_H-M   'P 1'
#
loop_
_entity.id
_entity.type
_entity.pdbx_description
1 polymer ?
#
loop_
_entity_poly.entity_id
_entity_poly.type
_entity_poly.pdbx_seq_one_letter_code
_entity_poly.pdbx_strand_id
1 'polypeptide(L)'
;MTNVEKKSDPHSGDDIDYFSVRIQSKSLIVDFKAALKDSGVKYKDVLNYTLAATEKKVNFIFRKFKGNHDNHKDYRELVSAMLGMLEFSAFIYAAQPRINFAVRLTRIIATIVDKLHEFEVERDLKDRVFKFIFDSINRHIKHTPHDRFHEVETLSLLLALNKLGRGYRIPEQNIATFVGLEISDAGDYSFKRHMSYFSISVCLLYIRNQARYGKLHDFLEAEIKKKFEDRSAYLHQDSELVIAALDLQCCPYISQGLKEYIATSYGVETARLPLLQRASPYWFTNWENFNLSRELDKKRAREVY
;
A
#
# COMPACT_ATOMS: atom_id res chain seq x y z
N MET A 1 -19.13 -15.44 11.13
CA MET A 1 -19.03 -16.63 11.99
C MET A 1 -17.85 -17.48 11.54
N THR A 2 -17.03 -17.95 12.47
CA THR A 2 -15.98 -18.96 12.21
C THR A 2 -16.31 -20.16 13.07
N ASN A 3 -16.27 -21.35 12.50
CA ASN A 3 -16.60 -22.60 13.18
C ASN A 3 -15.40 -23.55 13.09
N VAL A 4 -15.19 -24.36 14.12
CA VAL A 4 -14.21 -25.45 14.15
C VAL A 4 -14.95 -26.66 14.70
N GLU A 5 -15.15 -27.65 13.85
CA GLU A 5 -15.83 -28.90 14.19
C GLU A 5 -14.84 -30.05 14.06
N LYS A 6 -15.01 -31.13 14.82
CA LYS A 6 -14.31 -32.39 14.54
C LYS A 6 -15.13 -33.20 13.55
N LYS A 7 -14.50 -33.67 12.47
CA LYS A 7 -15.11 -34.56 11.48
C LYS A 7 -14.21 -35.77 11.30
N SER A 8 -14.80 -36.97 11.27
CA SER A 8 -14.05 -38.20 11.03
C SER A 8 -13.53 -38.21 9.60
N ASP A 9 -12.24 -38.52 9.45
CA ASP A 9 -11.58 -38.69 8.17
C ASP A 9 -12.24 -39.84 7.39
N PRO A 10 -12.69 -39.61 6.15
CA PRO A 10 -13.21 -40.68 5.29
C PRO A 10 -12.20 -41.82 5.04
N HIS A 11 -10.88 -41.57 5.22
CA HIS A 11 -9.83 -42.53 4.93
C HIS A 11 -9.20 -43.19 6.16
N SER A 12 -8.94 -42.44 7.24
CA SER A 12 -8.30 -42.97 8.46
C SER A 12 -9.28 -43.25 9.61
N GLY A 13 -10.50 -42.70 9.58
CA GLY A 13 -11.46 -42.79 10.68
C GLY A 13 -11.12 -41.91 11.89
N ASP A 14 -9.99 -41.22 11.88
CA ASP A 14 -9.58 -40.30 12.96
C ASP A 14 -10.38 -38.99 12.90
N ASP A 15 -10.64 -38.38 14.06
CA ASP A 15 -11.28 -37.07 14.14
C ASP A 15 -10.29 -35.97 13.70
N ILE A 16 -10.62 -35.27 12.62
CA ILE A 16 -9.84 -34.13 12.12
C ILE A 16 -10.59 -32.81 12.34
N ASP A 17 -9.84 -31.76 12.65
CA ASP A 17 -10.37 -30.39 12.74
C ASP A 17 -10.83 -29.89 11.37
N TYR A 18 -12.12 -29.56 11.27
CA TYR A 18 -12.79 -28.91 10.14
C TYR A 18 -13.09 -27.45 10.50
N PHE A 19 -12.27 -26.53 9.99
CA PHE A 19 -12.57 -25.10 10.06
C PHE A 19 -13.44 -24.65 8.88
N SER A 20 -14.50 -23.90 9.18
CA SER A 20 -15.27 -23.16 8.19
C SER A 20 -15.46 -21.70 8.60
N VAL A 21 -15.63 -20.83 7.61
CA VAL A 21 -15.74 -19.40 7.79
C VAL A 21 -16.82 -18.80 6.89
N ARG A 22 -17.73 -18.03 7.49
CA ARG A 22 -18.71 -17.23 6.76
C ARG A 22 -18.72 -15.81 7.27
N ILE A 23 -18.45 -14.85 6.39
CA ILE A 23 -18.40 -13.43 6.74
C ILE A 23 -19.42 -12.68 5.91
N GLN A 24 -20.43 -12.14 6.58
CA GLN A 24 -21.46 -11.31 5.97
C GLN A 24 -21.16 -9.85 6.34
N SER A 25 -20.49 -9.15 5.43
CA SER A 25 -20.10 -7.74 5.58
C SER A 25 -21.28 -6.85 5.98
N LYS A 26 -22.44 -7.00 5.33
CA LYS A 26 -23.65 -6.22 5.63
C LYS A 26 -24.10 -6.38 7.09
N SER A 27 -24.14 -7.61 7.60
CA SER A 27 -24.47 -7.86 9.01
C SER A 27 -23.44 -7.20 9.92
N LEU A 28 -22.14 -7.42 9.66
CA LEU A 28 -21.07 -6.81 10.45
C LEU A 28 -21.15 -5.27 10.49
N ILE A 29 -21.48 -4.64 9.38
CA ILE A 29 -21.65 -3.18 9.30
C ILE A 29 -22.86 -2.73 10.13
N VAL A 30 -23.98 -3.45 10.06
CA VAL A 30 -25.19 -3.14 10.84
C VAL A 30 -24.91 -3.31 12.33
N ASP A 31 -24.34 -4.43 12.73
CA ASP A 31 -24.02 -4.75 14.12
C ASP A 31 -23.01 -3.75 14.70
N PHE A 32 -21.99 -3.37 13.92
CA PHE A 32 -21.02 -2.34 14.30
C PHE A 32 -21.68 -0.97 14.51
N LYS A 33 -22.57 -0.55 13.59
CA LYS A 33 -23.31 0.71 13.72
C LYS A 33 -24.25 0.70 14.93
N ALA A 34 -24.91 -0.42 15.20
CA ALA A 34 -25.76 -0.60 16.37
C ALA A 34 -24.94 -0.48 17.66
N ALA A 35 -23.81 -1.20 17.77
CA ALA A 35 -22.93 -1.14 18.93
C ALA A 35 -22.39 0.28 19.20
N LEU A 36 -22.05 1.04 18.16
CA LEU A 36 -21.67 2.45 18.29
C LEU A 36 -22.82 3.31 18.84
N LYS A 37 -24.03 3.10 18.33
CA LYS A 37 -25.23 3.84 18.76
C LYS A 37 -25.57 3.54 20.22
N ASP A 38 -25.54 2.27 20.62
CA ASP A 38 -25.94 1.82 21.95
C ASP A 38 -24.90 2.21 23.01
N SER A 39 -23.61 2.21 22.66
CA SER A 39 -22.53 2.61 23.57
C SER A 39 -22.32 4.12 23.67
N GLY A 40 -22.87 4.91 22.74
CA GLY A 40 -22.63 6.36 22.64
C GLY A 40 -21.20 6.75 22.26
N VAL A 41 -20.35 5.78 21.88
CA VAL A 41 -18.95 6.02 21.52
C VAL A 41 -18.84 6.54 20.08
N LYS A 42 -17.89 7.45 19.83
CA LYS A 42 -17.67 8.01 18.48
C LYS A 42 -16.76 7.08 17.67
N TYR A 43 -16.93 7.11 16.35
CA TYR A 43 -16.09 6.36 15.41
C TYR A 43 -14.59 6.50 15.73
N LYS A 44 -14.08 7.74 15.81
CA LYS A 44 -12.66 8.02 16.08
C LYS A 44 -12.05 7.26 17.26
N ASP A 45 -12.84 6.88 18.26
CA ASP A 45 -12.36 6.26 19.50
C ASP A 45 -12.22 4.74 19.36
N VAL A 46 -12.96 4.10 18.42
CA VAL A 46 -12.96 2.64 18.25
C VAL A 46 -12.39 2.15 16.93
N LEU A 47 -12.27 3.00 15.90
CA LEU A 47 -11.85 2.55 14.57
C LEU A 47 -10.44 1.94 14.57
N ASN A 48 -9.53 2.48 15.38
CA ASN A 48 -8.18 1.92 15.50
C ASN A 48 -8.23 0.48 16.02
N TYR A 49 -8.95 0.27 17.13
CA TYR A 49 -9.16 -1.05 17.71
C TYR A 49 -9.85 -2.00 16.72
N THR A 50 -10.90 -1.50 16.05
CA THR A 50 -11.68 -2.26 15.06
C THR A 50 -10.80 -2.76 13.92
N LEU A 51 -9.97 -1.90 13.33
CA LEU A 51 -9.04 -2.31 12.27
C LEU A 51 -7.97 -3.31 12.77
N ALA A 52 -7.47 -3.15 13.99
CA ALA A 52 -6.56 -4.13 14.59
C ALA A 52 -7.25 -5.49 14.80
N ALA A 53 -8.50 -5.50 15.26
CA ALA A 53 -9.27 -6.72 15.44
C ALA A 53 -9.54 -7.40 14.09
N THR A 54 -9.87 -6.62 13.06
CA THR A 54 -10.04 -7.08 11.68
C THR A 54 -8.75 -7.70 11.13
N GLU A 55 -7.60 -7.03 11.28
CA GLU A 55 -6.30 -7.56 10.86
C GLU A 55 -5.94 -8.87 11.59
N LYS A 56 -6.16 -8.93 12.91
CA LYS A 56 -5.99 -10.17 13.70
C LYS A 56 -6.92 -11.28 13.20
N LYS A 57 -8.16 -10.95 12.85
CA LYS A 57 -9.14 -11.92 12.37
C LYS A 57 -8.78 -12.47 10.99
N VAL A 58 -8.29 -11.63 10.07
CA VAL A 58 -7.76 -12.07 8.76
C VAL A 58 -6.64 -13.10 8.95
N ASN A 59 -5.66 -12.76 9.80
CA ASN A 59 -4.55 -13.68 10.12
C ASN A 59 -5.04 -14.99 10.77
N PHE A 60 -6.01 -14.90 11.68
CA PHE A 60 -6.62 -16.06 12.31
C PHE A 60 -7.29 -17.00 11.28
N ILE A 61 -8.05 -16.44 10.33
CA ILE A 61 -8.73 -17.21 9.29
C ILE A 61 -7.71 -17.95 8.43
N PHE A 62 -6.67 -17.27 7.93
CA PHE A 62 -5.64 -17.93 7.14
C PHE A 62 -4.88 -19.00 7.91
N ARG A 63 -4.57 -18.76 9.20
CA ARG A 63 -3.91 -19.76 10.05
C ARG A 63 -4.76 -21.01 10.23
N LYS A 64 -6.06 -20.85 10.49
CA LYS A 64 -6.98 -21.98 10.66
C LYS A 64 -7.24 -22.70 9.34
N PHE A 65 -7.42 -21.96 8.25
CA PHE A 65 -7.55 -22.54 6.92
C PHE A 65 -6.31 -23.33 6.50
N LYS A 66 -5.09 -22.85 6.80
CA LYS A 66 -3.84 -23.59 6.54
C LYS A 66 -3.79 -24.92 7.27
N GLY A 67 -4.28 -24.94 8.52
CA GLY A 67 -4.32 -26.12 9.37
C GLY A 67 -5.46 -27.09 9.08
N ASN A 68 -6.38 -26.75 8.17
CA ASN A 68 -7.39 -27.71 7.72
C ASN A 68 -6.73 -28.86 6.97
N HIS A 69 -7.36 -30.03 7.07
CA HIS A 69 -7.08 -31.14 6.18
C HIS A 69 -7.30 -30.74 4.71
N ASP A 70 -6.47 -31.24 3.79
CA ASP A 70 -6.46 -30.79 2.40
C ASP A 70 -7.81 -31.02 1.69
N ASN A 71 -8.48 -32.13 1.96
CA ASN A 71 -9.82 -32.44 1.41
C ASN A 71 -10.93 -31.49 1.88
N HIS A 72 -10.66 -30.67 2.90
CA HIS A 72 -11.61 -29.75 3.52
C HIS A 72 -11.24 -28.28 3.31
N LYS A 73 -10.25 -27.98 2.46
CA LYS A 73 -9.88 -26.61 2.08
C LYS A 73 -10.81 -26.08 0.99
N ASP A 74 -11.87 -25.37 1.38
CA ASP A 74 -12.72 -24.65 0.44
C ASP A 74 -12.18 -23.24 0.16
N TYR A 75 -11.49 -23.09 -0.98
CA TYR A 75 -10.95 -21.81 -1.42
C TYR A 75 -12.03 -20.78 -1.80
N ARG A 76 -13.22 -21.21 -2.21
CA ARG A 76 -14.34 -20.28 -2.52
C ARG A 76 -14.87 -19.68 -1.24
N GLU A 77 -15.00 -20.50 -0.20
CA GLU A 77 -15.38 -20.06 1.13
C GLU A 77 -14.35 -19.05 1.68
N LEU A 78 -13.05 -19.39 1.62
CA LEU A 78 -11.96 -18.51 2.04
C LEU A 78 -12.03 -17.15 1.33
N VAL A 79 -12.17 -17.16 0.00
CA VAL A 79 -12.23 -15.95 -0.82
C VAL A 79 -13.47 -15.11 -0.51
N SER A 80 -14.62 -15.75 -0.32
CA SER A 80 -15.85 -15.06 0.13
C SER A 80 -15.65 -14.39 1.48
N ALA A 81 -14.99 -15.06 2.42
CA ALA A 81 -14.66 -14.50 3.72
C ALA A 81 -13.70 -13.30 3.60
N MET A 82 -12.68 -13.38 2.74
CA MET A 82 -11.74 -12.27 2.51
C MET A 82 -12.42 -11.07 1.88
N LEU A 83 -13.34 -11.27 0.93
CA LEU A 83 -14.16 -10.20 0.38
C LEU A 83 -15.01 -9.52 1.47
N GLY A 84 -15.66 -10.30 2.33
CA GLY A 84 -16.43 -9.75 3.45
C GLY A 84 -15.59 -8.92 4.42
N MET A 85 -14.35 -9.37 4.71
CA MET A 85 -13.40 -8.62 5.55
C MET A 85 -12.91 -7.35 4.87
N LEU A 86 -12.63 -7.39 3.57
CA LEU A 86 -12.22 -6.21 2.80
C LEU A 86 -13.34 -5.18 2.71
N GLU A 87 -14.59 -5.61 2.48
CA GLU A 87 -15.75 -4.71 2.43
C GLU A 87 -15.97 -4.02 3.77
N PHE A 88 -15.88 -4.76 4.88
CA PHE A 88 -15.95 -4.18 6.22
C PHE A 88 -14.78 -3.21 6.47
N SER A 89 -13.55 -3.58 6.09
CA SER A 89 -12.37 -2.71 6.26
C SER A 89 -12.48 -1.41 5.45
N ALA A 90 -12.96 -1.50 4.21
CA ALA A 90 -13.18 -0.35 3.34
C ALA A 90 -14.29 0.56 3.89
N PHE A 91 -15.37 0.00 4.43
CA PHE A 91 -16.41 0.77 5.12
C PHE A 91 -15.85 1.53 6.33
N ILE A 92 -15.08 0.85 7.18
CA ILE A 92 -14.46 1.44 8.38
C ILE A 92 -13.54 2.59 8.01
N TYR A 93 -12.70 2.40 6.99
CA TYR A 93 -11.81 3.44 6.50
C TYR A 93 -12.58 4.63 5.89
N ALA A 94 -13.58 4.37 5.05
CA ALA A 94 -14.39 5.42 4.42
C ALA A 94 -15.22 6.22 5.44
N ALA A 95 -15.57 5.65 6.58
CA ALA A 95 -16.28 6.37 7.63
C ALA A 95 -15.44 7.51 8.24
N GLN A 96 -14.11 7.35 8.29
CA GLN A 96 -13.21 8.39 8.78
C GLN A 96 -11.77 8.17 8.27
N PRO A 97 -11.44 8.68 7.07
CA PRO A 97 -10.10 8.56 6.50
C PRO A 97 -9.05 9.18 7.43
N ARG A 98 -8.02 8.39 7.78
CA ARG A 98 -6.85 8.81 8.56
C ARG A 98 -5.64 7.98 8.18
N ILE A 99 -4.44 8.56 8.30
CA ILE A 99 -3.19 7.89 7.92
C ILE A 99 -2.95 6.56 8.63
N ASN A 100 -3.18 6.49 9.93
CA ASN A 100 -3.03 5.24 10.68
C ASN A 100 -4.01 4.15 10.20
N PHE A 101 -5.20 4.54 9.73
CA PHE A 101 -6.20 3.62 9.17
C PHE A 101 -5.87 3.22 7.74
N ALA A 102 -5.39 4.14 6.90
CA ALA A 102 -4.90 3.83 5.55
C ALA A 102 -3.75 2.82 5.60
N VAL A 103 -2.77 3.04 6.50
CA VAL A 103 -1.66 2.11 6.72
C VAL A 103 -2.16 0.72 7.13
N ARG A 104 -3.13 0.63 8.06
CA ARG A 104 -3.72 -0.65 8.48
C ARG A 104 -4.52 -1.33 7.37
N LEU A 105 -5.28 -0.57 6.58
CA LEU A 105 -6.00 -1.10 5.42
C LEU A 105 -5.02 -1.66 4.38
N THR A 106 -3.95 -0.93 4.07
CA THR A 106 -2.86 -1.39 3.20
C THR A 106 -2.24 -2.69 3.72
N ARG A 107 -2.06 -2.83 5.04
CA ARG A 107 -1.55 -4.07 5.66
C ARG A 107 -2.51 -5.25 5.52
N ILE A 108 -3.79 -5.03 5.78
CA ILE A 108 -4.85 -6.04 5.58
C ILE A 108 -4.84 -6.52 4.12
N ILE A 109 -4.84 -5.59 3.17
CA ILE A 109 -4.77 -5.87 1.73
C ILE A 109 -3.51 -6.68 1.41
N ALA A 110 -2.35 -6.21 1.85
CA ALA A 110 -1.08 -6.85 1.55
C ALA A 110 -1.02 -8.28 2.12
N THR A 111 -1.52 -8.50 3.34
CA THR A 111 -1.60 -9.84 3.95
C THR A 111 -2.53 -10.75 3.16
N ILE A 112 -3.70 -10.27 2.73
CA ILE A 112 -4.63 -11.05 1.92
C ILE A 112 -4.00 -11.44 0.59
N VAL A 113 -3.41 -10.49 -0.13
CA VAL A 113 -2.76 -10.75 -1.43
C VAL A 113 -1.62 -11.76 -1.28
N ASP A 114 -0.72 -11.55 -0.31
CA ASP A 114 0.42 -12.43 -0.07
C ASP A 114 -0.03 -13.85 0.31
N LYS A 115 -1.05 -13.99 1.17
CA LYS A 115 -1.57 -15.30 1.60
C LYS A 115 -2.32 -16.04 0.49
N LEU A 116 -3.08 -15.33 -0.34
CA LEU A 116 -3.71 -15.95 -1.51
C LEU A 116 -2.66 -16.46 -2.50
N HIS A 117 -1.53 -15.76 -2.66
CA HIS A 117 -0.40 -16.26 -3.42
C HIS A 117 0.27 -17.47 -2.77
N GLU A 118 0.53 -17.42 -1.45
CA GLU A 118 1.12 -18.54 -0.68
C GLU A 118 0.28 -19.83 -0.77
N PHE A 119 -1.05 -19.72 -0.73
CA PHE A 119 -1.96 -20.86 -0.85
C PHE A 119 -2.25 -21.28 -2.28
N GLU A 120 -1.59 -20.67 -3.27
CA GLU A 120 -1.76 -21.02 -4.69
C GLU A 120 -3.22 -20.98 -5.17
N VAL A 121 -4.05 -20.13 -4.56
CA VAL A 121 -5.49 -20.01 -4.89
C VAL A 121 -5.68 -19.77 -6.38
N GLU A 122 -6.68 -20.42 -6.98
CA GLU A 122 -7.01 -20.30 -8.40
C GLU A 122 -7.11 -18.84 -8.85
N ARG A 123 -6.63 -18.58 -10.07
CA ARG A 123 -6.55 -17.23 -10.64
C ARG A 123 -7.90 -16.51 -10.64
N ASP A 124 -8.97 -17.19 -11.04
CA ASP A 124 -10.31 -16.61 -11.14
C ASP A 124 -10.87 -16.19 -9.77
N LEU A 125 -10.52 -16.91 -8.72
CA LEU A 125 -10.91 -16.57 -7.36
C LEU A 125 -10.08 -15.40 -6.81
N LYS A 126 -8.76 -15.39 -7.08
CA LYS A 126 -7.88 -14.24 -6.77
C LYS A 126 -8.37 -12.97 -7.47
N ASP A 127 -8.79 -13.07 -8.72
CA ASP A 127 -9.24 -11.94 -9.53
C ASP A 127 -10.44 -11.21 -8.89
N ARG A 128 -11.38 -11.96 -8.28
CA ARG A 128 -12.50 -11.35 -7.54
C ARG A 128 -12.02 -10.46 -6.39
N VAL A 129 -11.02 -10.91 -5.64
CA VAL A 129 -10.43 -10.16 -4.53
C VAL A 129 -9.66 -8.95 -5.05
N PHE A 130 -8.85 -9.13 -6.09
CA PHE A 130 -8.01 -8.07 -6.63
C PHE A 130 -8.85 -6.97 -7.29
N LYS A 131 -9.89 -7.35 -8.04
CA LYS A 131 -10.87 -6.42 -8.60
C LYS A 131 -11.57 -5.62 -7.51
N PHE A 132 -12.03 -6.29 -6.45
CA PHE A 132 -12.65 -5.60 -5.33
C PHE A 132 -11.71 -4.55 -4.70
N ILE A 133 -10.45 -4.92 -4.46
CA ILE A 133 -9.44 -4.00 -3.90
C ILE A 133 -9.23 -2.81 -4.84
N PHE A 134 -9.03 -3.09 -6.14
CA PHE A 134 -8.80 -2.08 -7.16
C PHE A 134 -9.98 -1.09 -7.24
N ASP A 135 -11.20 -1.58 -7.36
CA ASP A 135 -12.40 -0.75 -7.47
C ASP A 135 -12.64 0.07 -6.19
N SER A 136 -12.41 -0.52 -5.02
CA SER A 136 -12.59 0.14 -3.73
C SER A 136 -11.60 1.29 -3.52
N ILE A 137 -10.31 1.06 -3.82
CA ILE A 137 -9.29 2.12 -3.70
C ILE A 137 -9.52 3.22 -4.71
N ASN A 138 -9.80 2.88 -5.99
CA ASN A 138 -10.10 3.89 -7.00
C ASN A 138 -11.31 4.75 -6.62
N ARG A 139 -12.37 4.13 -6.09
CA ARG A 139 -13.54 4.85 -5.60
C ARG A 139 -13.18 5.80 -4.46
N HIS A 140 -12.41 5.32 -3.48
CA HIS A 140 -11.99 6.15 -2.36
C HIS A 140 -11.21 7.38 -2.84
N ILE A 141 -10.20 7.19 -3.69
CA ILE A 141 -9.34 8.28 -4.13
C ILE A 141 -10.12 9.31 -4.96
N LYS A 142 -11.04 8.87 -5.82
CA LYS A 142 -11.94 9.79 -6.57
C LYS A 142 -12.79 10.69 -5.68
N HIS A 143 -13.14 10.23 -4.47
CA HIS A 143 -13.94 10.99 -3.52
C HIS A 143 -13.13 11.68 -2.43
N THR A 144 -11.80 11.52 -2.43
CA THR A 144 -10.92 12.13 -1.43
C THR A 144 -10.40 13.48 -1.96
N PRO A 145 -10.57 14.58 -1.21
CA PRO A 145 -9.97 15.86 -1.57
C PRO A 145 -8.45 15.73 -1.73
N HIS A 146 -7.90 16.35 -2.77
CA HIS A 146 -6.46 16.32 -3.03
C HIS A 146 -5.77 17.43 -2.23
N ASP A 147 -5.65 17.22 -0.92
CA ASP A 147 -4.97 18.13 0.00
C ASP A 147 -3.81 17.45 0.75
N ARG A 148 -2.99 18.25 1.44
CA ARG A 148 -1.80 17.78 2.17
C ARG A 148 -2.16 16.78 3.28
N PHE A 149 -3.38 16.84 3.82
CA PHE A 149 -3.79 15.97 4.92
C PHE A 149 -4.05 14.54 4.44
N HIS A 150 -4.51 14.39 3.19
CA HIS A 150 -4.86 13.08 2.61
C HIS A 150 -3.81 12.51 1.63
N GLU A 151 -2.76 13.28 1.34
CA GLU A 151 -1.67 12.88 0.44
C GLU A 151 -1.02 11.57 0.88
N VAL A 152 -0.58 11.48 2.14
CA VAL A 152 0.13 10.29 2.67
C VAL A 152 -0.77 9.06 2.70
N GLU A 153 -2.07 9.25 2.94
CA GLU A 153 -3.08 8.19 2.93
C GLU A 153 -3.25 7.60 1.53
N THR A 154 -3.38 8.49 0.53
CA THR A 154 -3.53 8.11 -0.87
C THR A 154 -2.28 7.40 -1.39
N LEU A 155 -1.10 7.88 -1.04
CA LEU A 155 0.18 7.22 -1.35
C LEU A 155 0.29 5.82 -0.73
N SER A 156 -0.19 5.64 0.50
CA SER A 156 -0.21 4.33 1.17
C SER A 156 -1.13 3.32 0.45
N LEU A 157 -2.24 3.79 -0.10
CA LEU A 157 -3.16 2.96 -0.89
C LEU A 157 -2.63 2.69 -2.31
N LEU A 158 -1.91 3.65 -2.91
CA LEU A 158 -1.21 3.45 -4.19
C LEU A 158 -0.20 2.30 -4.11
N LEU A 159 0.56 2.23 -3.01
CA LEU A 159 1.47 1.10 -2.75
C LEU A 159 0.70 -0.22 -2.65
N ALA A 160 -0.49 -0.23 -2.03
CA ALA A 160 -1.34 -1.42 -1.96
C ALA A 160 -1.77 -1.90 -3.36
N LEU A 161 -2.04 -0.99 -4.30
CA LEU A 161 -2.39 -1.35 -5.68
C LEU A 161 -1.23 -1.99 -6.44
N ASN A 162 0.02 -1.61 -6.12
CA ASN A 162 1.20 -2.24 -6.73
C ASN A 162 1.30 -3.75 -6.42
N LYS A 163 0.77 -4.18 -5.26
CA LYS A 163 0.73 -5.60 -4.85
C LYS A 163 -0.15 -6.48 -5.73
N LEU A 164 -1.18 -5.92 -6.38
CA LEU A 164 -2.13 -6.68 -7.20
C LEU A 164 -1.51 -7.21 -8.51
N GLY A 165 -0.33 -6.70 -8.87
CA GLY A 165 0.41 -7.15 -10.04
C GLY A 165 -0.05 -6.52 -11.35
N ARG A 166 0.41 -7.10 -12.47
CA ARG A 166 0.38 -6.45 -13.79
C ARG A 166 -1.03 -6.16 -14.33
N GLY A 167 -2.02 -7.00 -13.99
CA GLY A 167 -3.40 -6.87 -14.47
C GLY A 167 -4.17 -5.70 -13.86
N TYR A 168 -3.70 -5.17 -12.72
CA TYR A 168 -4.37 -4.12 -11.95
C TYR A 168 -3.56 -2.82 -11.89
N ARG A 169 -2.66 -2.65 -12.86
CA ARG A 169 -1.85 -1.43 -12.97
C ARG A 169 -2.70 -0.23 -13.35
N ILE A 170 -2.53 0.84 -12.60
CA ILE A 170 -3.29 2.08 -12.78
C ILE A 170 -2.77 2.80 -14.04
N PRO A 171 -3.66 3.43 -14.84
CA PRO A 171 -3.25 4.33 -15.92
C PRO A 171 -2.44 5.52 -15.40
N GLU A 172 -1.51 6.02 -16.21
CA GLU A 172 -0.60 7.10 -15.81
C GLU A 172 -1.34 8.35 -15.30
N GLN A 173 -2.38 8.78 -16.01
CA GLN A 173 -3.22 9.93 -15.65
C GLN A 173 -3.85 9.77 -14.27
N ASN A 174 -4.33 8.56 -13.94
CA ASN A 174 -4.93 8.30 -12.63
C ASN A 174 -3.88 8.38 -11.52
N ILE A 175 -2.63 7.97 -11.77
CA ILE A 175 -1.53 8.14 -10.79
C ILE A 175 -1.27 9.62 -10.58
N ALA A 176 -1.21 10.40 -11.66
CA ALA A 176 -1.04 11.85 -11.58
C ALA A 176 -2.16 12.49 -10.74
N THR A 177 -3.42 12.11 -10.96
CA THR A 177 -4.55 12.52 -10.13
C THR A 177 -4.36 12.09 -8.67
N PHE A 178 -3.91 10.85 -8.41
CA PHE A 178 -3.74 10.34 -7.04
C PHE A 178 -2.74 11.14 -6.21
N VAL A 179 -1.73 11.72 -6.86
CA VAL A 179 -0.75 12.58 -6.18
C VAL A 179 -1.06 14.08 -6.29
N GLY A 180 -2.25 14.42 -6.81
CA GLY A 180 -2.73 15.80 -6.88
C GLY A 180 -2.16 16.63 -8.02
N LEU A 181 -1.61 16.00 -9.07
CA LEU A 181 -1.18 16.70 -10.27
C LEU A 181 -2.38 17.17 -11.10
N GLU A 182 -2.30 18.40 -11.59
CA GLU A 182 -3.23 18.95 -12.56
C GLU A 182 -2.76 18.58 -13.96
N ILE A 183 -3.69 18.16 -14.80
CA ILE A 183 -3.44 17.76 -16.18
C ILE A 183 -3.98 18.89 -17.07
N SER A 184 -3.10 19.52 -17.85
CA SER A 184 -3.51 20.53 -18.83
C SER A 184 -4.31 19.90 -19.97
N ASP A 185 -5.00 20.73 -20.76
CA ASP A 185 -5.71 20.26 -21.97
C ASP A 185 -4.75 19.63 -23.00
N ALA A 186 -3.47 20.00 -22.97
CA ALA A 186 -2.41 19.40 -23.79
C ALA A 186 -1.86 18.08 -23.21
N GLY A 187 -2.28 17.69 -22.00
CA GLY A 187 -1.82 16.50 -21.30
C GLY A 187 -0.51 16.68 -20.54
N ASP A 188 -0.10 17.91 -20.29
CA ASP A 188 1.06 18.23 -19.47
C ASP A 188 0.70 18.21 -17.99
N TYR A 189 1.62 17.70 -17.18
CA TYR A 189 1.45 17.68 -15.73
C TYR A 189 1.96 18.99 -15.13
N SER A 190 1.16 19.54 -14.22
CA SER A 190 1.56 20.66 -13.38
C SER A 190 1.17 20.38 -11.93
N PHE A 191 1.91 20.98 -11.00
CA PHE A 191 1.57 20.92 -9.60
C PHE A 191 1.46 22.34 -9.08
N LYS A 192 0.30 22.72 -8.53
CA LYS A 192 0.08 24.06 -7.95
C LYS A 192 0.96 24.33 -6.72
N ARG A 193 1.61 23.31 -6.17
CA ARG A 193 2.48 23.37 -4.99
C ARG A 193 3.82 22.68 -5.31
N HIS A 194 4.69 22.54 -4.32
CA HIS A 194 5.88 21.68 -4.42
C HIS A 194 5.55 20.28 -3.93
N MET A 195 5.93 19.26 -4.71
CA MET A 195 5.74 17.86 -4.34
C MET A 195 6.74 17.49 -3.23
N SER A 196 6.27 16.78 -2.20
CA SER A 196 7.18 16.28 -1.16
C SER A 196 8.08 15.18 -1.74
N TYR A 197 9.29 15.05 -1.23
CA TYR A 197 10.19 13.96 -1.63
C TYR A 197 9.58 12.59 -1.36
N PHE A 198 8.80 12.45 -0.28
CA PHE A 198 8.09 11.21 0.02
C PHE A 198 7.09 10.83 -1.07
N SER A 199 6.36 11.81 -1.60
CA SER A 199 5.41 11.59 -2.70
C SER A 199 6.14 11.19 -3.97
N ILE A 200 7.25 11.87 -4.28
CA ILE A 200 8.12 11.55 -5.42
C ILE A 200 8.65 10.13 -5.31
N SER A 201 9.16 9.74 -4.14
CA SER A 201 9.75 8.41 -3.94
C SER A 201 8.70 7.29 -4.05
N VAL A 202 7.49 7.49 -3.53
CA VAL A 202 6.38 6.54 -3.70
C VAL A 202 5.97 6.42 -5.17
N CYS A 203 5.90 7.53 -5.91
CA CYS A 203 5.64 7.51 -7.34
C CYS A 203 6.71 6.72 -8.10
N LEU A 204 8.00 7.02 -7.87
CA LEU A 204 9.12 6.32 -8.48
C LEU A 204 9.10 4.81 -8.18
N LEU A 205 8.79 4.42 -6.93
CA LEU A 205 8.62 3.02 -6.53
C LEU A 205 7.47 2.31 -7.26
N TYR A 206 6.38 3.04 -7.53
CA TYR A 206 5.22 2.51 -8.24
C TYR A 206 5.50 2.34 -9.73
N ILE A 207 5.96 3.41 -10.40
CA ILE A 207 6.15 3.42 -11.86
C ILE A 207 7.38 2.62 -12.29
N ARG A 208 8.47 2.67 -11.51
CA ARG A 208 9.78 2.11 -11.85
C ARG A 208 10.21 2.57 -13.26
N ASN A 209 10.97 1.74 -13.99
CA ASN A 209 11.36 2.03 -15.38
C ASN A 209 10.37 1.47 -16.42
N GLN A 210 9.06 1.59 -16.17
CA GLN A 210 8.06 1.12 -17.14
C GLN A 210 7.76 2.21 -18.18
N ALA A 211 8.00 1.92 -19.46
CA ALA A 211 7.79 2.85 -20.58
C ALA A 211 6.38 3.47 -20.63
N ARG A 212 5.37 2.75 -20.11
CA ARG A 212 3.98 3.23 -20.07
C ARG A 212 3.73 4.44 -19.15
N TYR A 213 4.72 4.80 -18.32
CA TYR A 213 4.66 5.91 -17.37
C TYR A 213 5.67 7.01 -17.73
N GLY A 214 6.10 7.08 -18.99
CA GLY A 214 7.18 7.94 -19.43
C GLY A 214 6.97 9.42 -19.12
N LYS A 215 5.78 9.99 -19.41
CA LYS A 215 5.57 11.42 -19.17
C LYS A 215 5.59 11.77 -17.68
N LEU A 216 5.00 10.92 -16.85
CA LEU A 216 5.05 11.08 -15.39
C LEU A 216 6.47 10.92 -14.86
N HIS A 217 7.25 10.01 -15.42
CA HIS A 217 8.66 9.84 -15.07
C HIS A 217 9.49 11.10 -15.40
N ASP A 218 9.37 11.62 -16.62
CA ASP A 218 10.04 12.86 -17.05
C ASP A 218 9.64 14.05 -16.16
N PHE A 219 8.35 14.16 -15.83
CA PHE A 219 7.84 15.19 -14.92
C PHE A 219 8.47 15.08 -13.53
N LEU A 220 8.59 13.87 -12.96
CA LEU A 220 9.19 13.67 -11.64
C LEU A 220 10.67 14.05 -11.63
N GLU A 221 11.43 13.72 -12.69
CA GLU A 221 12.83 14.15 -12.79
C GLU A 221 12.97 15.67 -12.88
N ALA A 222 12.10 16.33 -13.66
CA ALA A 222 12.07 17.79 -13.77
C ALA A 222 11.72 18.44 -12.42
N GLU A 223 10.73 17.91 -11.70
CA GLU A 223 10.33 18.42 -10.39
C GLU A 223 11.43 18.21 -9.34
N ILE A 224 12.13 17.07 -9.35
CA ILE A 224 13.32 16.86 -8.50
C ILE A 224 14.35 17.93 -8.81
N LYS A 225 14.74 18.10 -10.08
CA LYS A 225 15.76 19.06 -10.46
C LYS A 225 15.41 20.47 -10.00
N LYS A 226 14.19 20.93 -10.30
CA LYS A 226 13.66 22.23 -9.88
C LYS A 226 13.72 22.41 -8.36
N LYS A 227 13.39 21.38 -7.59
CA LYS A 227 13.41 21.43 -6.11
C LYS A 227 14.82 21.65 -5.54
N PHE A 228 15.85 21.15 -6.21
CA PHE A 228 17.25 21.42 -5.85
C PHE A 228 17.72 22.80 -6.34
N GLU A 229 17.26 23.25 -7.51
CA GLU A 229 17.55 24.60 -8.04
C GLU A 229 16.98 25.69 -7.12
N ASP A 230 15.69 25.61 -6.79
CA ASP A 230 14.95 26.60 -5.99
C ASP A 230 15.52 26.76 -4.57
N ARG A 231 16.20 25.73 -4.06
CA ARG A 231 16.71 25.64 -2.67
C ARG A 231 18.22 25.55 -2.61
N SER A 232 18.90 25.83 -3.73
CA SER A 232 20.36 25.73 -3.88
C SER A 232 21.14 26.49 -2.79
N ALA A 233 20.63 27.64 -2.33
CA ALA A 233 21.26 28.45 -1.30
C ALA A 233 21.29 27.82 0.11
N TYR A 234 20.42 26.85 0.42
CA TYR A 234 20.29 26.27 1.75
C TYR A 234 20.13 24.73 1.72
N LEU A 235 20.66 24.07 0.68
CA LEU A 235 20.61 22.61 0.51
C LEU A 235 21.00 21.85 1.77
N HIS A 236 22.12 22.23 2.39
CA HIS A 236 22.66 21.57 3.59
C HIS A 236 21.82 21.76 4.85
N GLN A 237 20.91 22.75 4.86
CA GLN A 237 20.01 23.04 5.97
C GLN A 237 18.62 22.42 5.77
N ASP A 238 18.29 21.99 4.55
CA ASP A 238 17.03 21.32 4.23
C ASP A 238 17.19 19.79 4.39
N SER A 239 16.68 19.27 5.51
CA SER A 239 16.73 17.84 5.81
C SER A 239 16.05 16.97 4.74
N GLU A 240 14.99 17.48 4.11
CA GLU A 240 14.28 16.76 3.05
C GLU A 240 15.18 16.57 1.82
N LEU A 241 15.96 17.58 1.45
CA LEU A 241 16.87 17.52 0.31
C LEU A 241 18.10 16.66 0.58
N VAL A 242 18.60 16.65 1.80
CA VAL A 242 19.70 15.75 2.19
C VAL A 242 19.25 14.30 2.11
N ILE A 243 18.06 13.99 2.63
CA ILE A 243 17.44 12.66 2.52
C ILE A 243 17.24 12.29 1.05
N ALA A 244 16.67 13.21 0.26
CA ALA A 244 16.45 12.99 -1.16
C ALA A 244 17.75 12.74 -1.92
N ALA A 245 18.79 13.53 -1.64
CA ALA A 245 20.08 13.40 -2.30
C ALA A 245 20.67 12.02 -2.07
N LEU A 246 20.75 11.56 -0.81
CA LEU A 246 21.30 10.24 -0.49
C LEU A 246 20.47 9.11 -1.12
N ASP A 247 19.15 9.17 -0.99
CA ASP A 247 18.27 8.10 -1.42
C ASP A 247 18.18 7.97 -2.95
N LEU A 248 18.22 9.09 -3.68
CA LEU A 248 18.20 9.12 -5.14
C LEU A 248 19.51 8.61 -5.77
N GLN A 249 20.65 8.70 -5.08
CA GLN A 249 21.89 8.12 -5.60
C GLN A 249 21.78 6.61 -5.79
N CYS A 250 21.13 5.94 -4.84
CA CYS A 250 20.84 4.50 -4.90
C CYS A 250 19.59 4.16 -5.74
N CYS A 251 18.84 5.15 -6.24
CA CYS A 251 17.62 4.91 -7.00
C CYS A 251 17.94 4.44 -8.44
N PRO A 252 17.48 3.26 -8.89
CA PRO A 252 17.69 2.77 -10.26
C PRO A 252 16.69 3.36 -11.26
N TYR A 253 15.75 4.18 -10.79
CA TYR A 253 14.63 4.69 -11.58
C TYR A 253 14.78 6.15 -12.00
N ILE A 254 15.98 6.72 -11.92
CA ILE A 254 16.26 8.07 -12.39
C ILE A 254 17.50 8.08 -13.27
N SER A 255 17.60 9.09 -14.13
CA SER A 255 18.71 9.28 -15.06
C SER A 255 20.03 9.49 -14.32
N GLN A 256 21.10 9.00 -14.94
CA GLN A 256 22.46 9.21 -14.43
C GLN A 256 22.84 10.71 -14.42
N GLY A 257 22.34 11.49 -15.38
CA GLY A 257 22.53 12.94 -15.42
C GLY A 257 21.92 13.66 -14.22
N LEU A 258 20.72 13.25 -13.77
CA LEU A 258 20.12 13.81 -12.56
C LEU A 258 20.93 13.46 -11.31
N LYS A 259 21.46 12.23 -11.21
CA LYS A 259 22.32 11.83 -10.10
C LYS A 259 23.61 12.66 -10.03
N GLU A 260 24.23 12.90 -11.17
CA GLU A 260 25.44 13.74 -11.29
C GLU A 260 25.16 15.18 -10.89
N TYR A 261 24.03 15.74 -11.35
CA TYR A 261 23.57 17.07 -10.96
C TYR A 261 23.39 17.20 -9.44
N ILE A 262 22.68 16.25 -8.82
CA ILE A 262 22.43 16.24 -7.37
C ILE A 262 23.75 16.16 -6.59
N ALA A 263 24.67 15.27 -6.98
CA ALA A 263 25.94 15.11 -6.28
C ALA A 263 26.83 16.35 -6.41
N THR A 264 26.90 16.93 -7.61
CA THR A 264 27.65 18.17 -7.85
C THR A 264 27.10 19.33 -7.02
N SER A 265 25.78 19.38 -6.81
CA SER A 265 25.11 20.38 -5.96
C SER A 265 25.56 20.31 -4.49
N TYR A 266 26.10 19.18 -4.03
CA TYR A 266 26.68 19.00 -2.70
C TYR A 266 28.22 19.03 -2.69
N GLY A 267 28.85 19.41 -3.82
CA GLY A 267 30.32 19.45 -3.95
C GLY A 267 30.98 18.08 -4.08
N VAL A 268 30.22 17.03 -4.43
CA VAL A 268 30.76 15.68 -4.64
C VAL A 268 31.21 15.54 -6.09
N GLU A 269 32.50 15.22 -6.28
CA GLU A 269 33.07 14.90 -7.60
C GLU A 269 32.35 13.72 -8.25
N THR A 270 32.03 13.82 -9.55
CA THR A 270 31.35 12.75 -10.32
C THR A 270 32.11 11.43 -10.27
N ALA A 271 33.44 11.46 -10.23
CA ALA A 271 34.29 10.28 -10.08
C ALA A 271 34.05 9.50 -8.77
N ARG A 272 33.51 10.14 -7.72
CA ARG A 272 33.21 9.53 -6.42
C ARG A 272 31.77 9.02 -6.31
N LEU A 273 30.92 9.25 -7.30
CA LEU A 273 29.55 8.74 -7.33
C LEU A 273 29.46 7.22 -7.15
N PRO A 274 30.29 6.39 -7.81
CA PRO A 274 30.24 4.95 -7.61
C PRO A 274 30.56 4.53 -6.17
N LEU A 275 31.37 5.31 -5.44
CA LEU A 275 31.67 5.04 -4.04
C LEU A 275 30.44 5.33 -3.16
N LEU A 276 29.77 6.45 -3.39
CA LEU A 276 28.55 6.83 -2.66
C LEU A 276 27.41 5.81 -2.90
N GLN A 277 27.26 5.34 -4.14
CA GLN A 277 26.26 4.34 -4.51
C GLN A 277 26.55 2.95 -3.91
N ARG A 278 27.82 2.60 -3.74
CA ARG A 278 28.24 1.31 -3.14
C ARG A 278 28.34 1.35 -1.61
N ALA A 279 28.35 2.54 -1.01
CA ALA A 279 28.48 2.71 0.44
C ALA A 279 27.33 2.06 1.21
N SER A 280 26.13 2.04 0.62
CA SER A 280 24.97 1.35 1.17
C SER A 280 24.12 0.75 0.05
N PRO A 281 23.55 -0.46 0.21
CA PRO A 281 22.59 -1.01 -0.75
C PRO A 281 21.33 -0.14 -0.89
N TYR A 282 20.96 0.60 0.15
CA TYR A 282 19.92 1.63 0.14
C TYR A 282 20.06 2.55 1.36
N TRP A 283 19.55 3.79 1.28
CA TRP A 283 19.56 4.71 2.41
C TRP A 283 18.22 4.69 3.15
N PHE A 284 17.16 5.18 2.51
CA PHE A 284 15.83 5.29 3.11
C PHE A 284 14.83 4.36 2.40
N THR A 285 14.97 4.23 1.08
CA THR A 285 14.09 3.44 0.24
C THR A 285 14.84 2.25 -0.33
N ASN A 286 14.37 1.03 -0.02
CA ASN A 286 14.87 -0.18 -0.69
C ASN A 286 14.24 -0.29 -2.08
N TRP A 287 14.84 0.36 -3.08
CA TRP A 287 14.29 0.46 -4.43
C TRP A 287 14.12 -0.88 -5.15
N GLU A 288 15.13 -1.75 -5.11
CA GLU A 288 15.13 -3.01 -5.88
C GLU A 288 14.27 -4.11 -5.24
N ASN A 289 14.38 -4.27 -3.92
CA ASN A 289 13.73 -5.35 -3.17
C ASN A 289 12.62 -4.81 -2.25
N PHE A 290 11.90 -3.79 -2.72
CA PHE A 290 10.78 -3.22 -1.98
C PHE A 290 9.68 -4.26 -1.75
N ASN A 291 9.49 -4.66 -0.50
CA ASN A 291 8.36 -5.49 -0.08
C ASN A 291 7.49 -4.70 0.89
N LEU A 292 6.35 -4.23 0.39
CA LEU A 292 5.39 -3.43 1.17
C LEU A 292 5.00 -4.08 2.50
N SER A 293 4.77 -5.39 2.55
CA SER A 293 4.39 -6.08 3.80
C SER A 293 5.49 -5.98 4.84
N ARG A 294 6.74 -6.26 4.41
CA ARG A 294 7.91 -6.19 5.29
C ARG A 294 8.15 -4.77 5.81
N GLU A 295 8.05 -3.77 4.95
CA GLU A 295 8.26 -2.38 5.38
C GLU A 295 7.14 -1.89 6.32
N LEU A 296 5.90 -2.32 6.10
CA LEU A 296 4.79 -2.03 7.02
C LEU A 296 4.93 -2.75 8.37
N ASP A 297 5.45 -3.97 8.40
CA ASP A 297 5.69 -4.70 9.64
C ASP A 297 6.88 -4.13 10.44
N LYS A 298 7.94 -3.64 9.77
CA LYS A 298 8.99 -2.87 10.44
C LYS A 298 8.44 -1.60 11.10
N LYS A 299 7.52 -0.90 10.44
CA LYS A 299 6.85 0.28 11.03
C LYS A 299 6.09 -0.10 12.30
N ARG A 300 5.35 -1.22 12.27
CA ARG A 300 4.65 -1.75 13.45
C ARG A 300 5.60 -2.07 14.61
N ALA A 301 6.75 -2.69 14.34
CA ALA A 301 7.72 -3.01 15.39
C ALA A 301 8.32 -1.78 16.08
N ARG A 302 8.24 -0.61 15.44
CA ARG A 302 8.70 0.68 15.98
C ARG A 302 7.58 1.47 16.69
N GLU A 303 6.31 1.20 16.39
CA GLU A 303 5.15 1.74 17.11
C GLU A 303 4.95 0.92 18.40
N VAL A 304 5.71 1.25 19.45
CA VAL A 304 5.63 0.58 20.77
C VAL A 304 4.42 1.05 21.60
N TYR A 305 3.67 2.08 21.17
CA TYR A 305 2.52 2.62 21.90
C TYR A 305 1.40 3.08 20.98
#